data_AF-A0AAV2JYU6-F1
#
_entry.id   AF-A0AAV2JYU6-F1
#
_cell.length_a   1.000
_cell.length_b   1.000
_cell.length_c   1.000
_cell.angle_alpha   90.00
_cell.angle_beta   90.00
_cell.angle_gamma   90.00
#
_symmetry.space_group_name_H-M   'P 1'
#
loop_
_entity.id
_entity.type
_entity.pdbx_description
1 polymer ?
#
loop_
_entity_poly.entity_id
_entity_poly.type
_entity_poly.pdbx_seq_one_letter_code
_entity_poly.pdbx_strand_id
1 'polypeptide(L)'
;MDLLLWLSGCLLACVLSSARAEEGASEPCGGYLDASQAGYITTPGYPLEYPPHQNCRWVITAPEPLQRIVLNFNPHFEIEKLDCSQRVETSESSR
;
A
#
# COMPACT_ATOMS: atom_id res chain seq x y z
N MET A 1 -9.81 17.03 -45.73
CA MET A 1 -10.56 16.02 -44.93
C MET A 1 -9.65 15.43 -43.83
N ASP A 2 -8.72 16.26 -43.35
CA ASP A 2 -7.51 15.85 -42.62
C ASP A 2 -7.61 16.15 -41.11
N LEU A 3 -8.53 17.02 -40.69
CA LEU A 3 -8.83 17.25 -39.26
C LEU A 3 -9.45 16.01 -38.60
N LEU A 4 -10.28 15.25 -39.32
CA LEU A 4 -10.92 14.05 -38.78
C LEU A 4 -9.92 12.91 -38.60
N LEU A 5 -8.92 12.82 -39.47
CA LEU A 5 -7.83 11.84 -39.38
C LEU A 5 -6.84 12.19 -38.25
N TRP A 6 -6.63 13.47 -37.98
CA TRP A 6 -5.85 13.93 -36.82
C TRP A 6 -6.56 13.68 -35.49
N LEU A 7 -7.85 13.99 -35.40
CA LEU A 7 -8.65 13.75 -34.20
C LEU A 7 -8.81 12.25 -33.92
N SER A 8 -9.01 11.45 -34.97
CA SER A 8 -9.04 9.98 -34.91
C SER A 8 -7.68 9.40 -34.53
N GLY A 9 -6.59 9.95 -35.06
CA GLY A 9 -5.22 9.53 -34.76
C GLY A 9 -4.79 9.82 -33.33
N CYS A 10 -5.17 10.98 -32.76
CA CYS A 10 -4.95 11.30 -31.35
C CYS A 10 -5.74 10.36 -30.43
N LEU A 11 -6.99 10.04 -30.76
CA LEU A 11 -7.80 9.11 -29.98
C LEU A 11 -7.20 7.69 -29.98
N LEU A 12 -6.72 7.22 -31.14
CA LEU A 12 -6.02 5.94 -31.29
C LEU A 12 -4.66 5.93 -30.58
N ALA A 13 -3.91 7.02 -30.63
CA ALA A 13 -2.64 7.17 -29.90
C ALA A 13 -2.86 7.20 -28.37
N CYS A 14 -3.94 7.83 -27.89
CA CYS A 14 -4.29 7.86 -26.47
C CYS A 14 -4.67 6.48 -25.92
N VAL A 15 -5.44 5.68 -26.66
CA VAL A 15 -5.77 4.31 -26.23
C VAL A 15 -4.57 3.37 -26.26
N LEU A 16 -3.62 3.55 -27.19
CA LEU A 16 -2.37 2.79 -27.23
C LEU A 16 -1.37 3.23 -26.14
N SER A 17 -1.40 4.51 -25.73
CA SER A 17 -0.54 5.04 -24.66
C SER A 17 -1.05 4.71 -23.25
N SER A 18 -2.31 4.30 -23.13
CA SER A 18 -2.93 3.89 -21.85
C SER A 18 -2.77 2.39 -21.56
N ALA A 19 -1.84 1.71 -22.22
CA ALA A 19 -1.27 0.47 -21.72
C ALA A 19 0.12 0.78 -21.15
N ARG A 20 0.17 1.71 -20.19
CA ARG A 20 1.35 1.80 -19.33
C ARG A 20 1.27 0.57 -18.44
N ALA A 21 2.20 -0.35 -18.65
CA ALA A 21 2.40 -1.51 -17.79
C ALA A 21 2.37 -1.04 -16.34
N GLU A 22 1.53 -1.70 -15.53
CA GLU A 22 1.62 -1.70 -14.06
C GLU A 22 2.98 -2.31 -13.69
N GLU A 23 3.99 -1.47 -13.76
CA GLU A 23 5.35 -1.80 -13.38
C GLU A 23 5.44 -1.63 -11.85
N GLY A 24 5.03 -2.66 -11.12
CA GLY A 24 5.39 -2.95 -9.73
C GLY A 24 5.56 -1.74 -8.80
N ALA A 25 4.64 -0.78 -8.82
CA ALA A 25 4.63 0.28 -7.84
C ALA A 25 4.21 -0.34 -6.50
N SER A 26 5.08 -0.31 -5.51
CA SER A 26 4.67 -0.61 -4.14
C SER A 26 3.62 0.42 -3.75
N GLU A 27 2.36 -0.02 -3.64
CA GLU A 27 1.29 0.83 -3.12
C GLU A 27 1.74 1.40 -1.76
N PRO A 28 1.75 2.74 -1.57
CA PRO A 28 2.20 3.35 -0.33
C PRO A 28 1.28 2.92 0.81
N CYS A 29 1.86 2.63 1.97
CA CYS A 29 1.14 2.17 3.15
C CYS A 29 1.51 2.95 4.41
N GLY A 30 0.57 3.01 5.35
CA GLY A 30 0.72 3.79 6.57
C GLY A 30 -0.12 5.07 6.56
N GLY A 31 0.00 5.85 7.64
CA GLY A 31 -0.69 7.13 7.76
C GLY A 31 -1.18 7.41 9.18
N TYR A 32 -2.07 8.40 9.28
CA TYR A 32 -2.71 8.84 10.51
C TYR A 32 -4.19 8.53 10.44
N LEU A 33 -4.70 7.84 11.44
CA LEU A 33 -6.11 7.46 11.53
C LEU A 33 -6.71 8.06 12.79
N ASP A 34 -7.90 8.62 12.65
CA ASP A 34 -8.75 9.05 13.75
C ASP A 34 -9.74 7.92 14.05
N ALA A 35 -9.75 7.44 15.30
CA ALA A 35 -10.60 6.35 15.75
C ALA A 35 -12.02 6.81 16.15
N SER A 36 -12.50 7.93 15.63
CA SER A 36 -13.90 8.39 15.76
C SER A 36 -14.91 7.42 15.17
N GLN A 37 -14.50 6.60 14.20
CA GLN A 37 -15.29 5.52 13.64
C GLN A 37 -14.44 4.24 13.57
N ALA A 38 -15.11 3.09 13.68
CA ALA A 38 -14.46 1.80 13.45
C ALA A 38 -14.03 1.67 11.98
N GLY A 39 -12.91 1.01 11.74
CA GLY A 39 -12.35 0.84 10.41
C GLY A 39 -11.38 -0.33 10.33
N TYR A 40 -10.77 -0.49 9.17
CA TYR A 40 -9.86 -1.58 8.86
C TYR A 40 -8.50 -1.04 8.45
N ILE A 41 -7.47 -1.77 8.83
CA ILE A 41 -6.09 -1.59 8.35
C ILE A 41 -5.69 -2.93 7.77
N THR A 42 -5.24 -2.93 6.53
CA THR A 42 -4.75 -4.12 5.84
C THR A 42 -3.40 -3.83 5.22
N THR A 43 -2.65 -4.88 4.93
CA THR A 43 -1.50 -4.78 4.04
C THR A 43 -1.98 -4.35 2.64
N PRO A 44 -1.11 -3.68 1.85
CA PRO A 44 -1.38 -3.51 0.43
C PRO A 44 -1.60 -4.87 -0.23
N GLY A 45 -2.65 -4.97 -1.05
CA GLY A 45 -2.98 -6.21 -1.76
C GLY A 45 -3.83 -7.21 -1.00
N TYR A 46 -4.08 -7.06 0.31
CA TYR A 46 -4.93 -8.00 1.07
C TYR A 46 -6.29 -8.23 0.36
N PRO A 47 -6.74 -9.49 0.17
CA PRO A 47 -6.26 -10.73 0.79
C PRO A 47 -5.14 -11.46 0.04
N LEU A 48 -4.56 -10.86 -1.00
CA LEU A 48 -3.39 -11.41 -1.69
C LEU A 48 -2.11 -11.19 -0.86
N GLU A 49 -1.02 -11.79 -1.32
CA GLU A 49 0.31 -11.60 -0.73
C GLU A 49 0.70 -10.12 -0.72
N TYR A 50 1.30 -9.68 0.40
CA TYR A 50 1.81 -8.33 0.51
C TYR A 50 3.07 -8.16 -0.35
N PRO A 51 3.29 -7.00 -0.98
CA PRO A 51 4.52 -6.75 -1.73
C PRO A 51 5.78 -6.86 -0.84
N PRO A 52 6.92 -7.31 -1.38
CA PRO A 52 8.17 -7.37 -0.63
C PRO A 52 8.71 -5.97 -0.30
N HIS A 53 9.61 -5.89 0.69
CA HIS A 53 10.30 -4.66 1.10
C HIS A 53 9.40 -3.51 1.60
N GLN A 54 8.19 -3.82 2.08
CA GLN A 54 7.27 -2.82 2.61
C GLN A 54 7.63 -2.36 4.03
N ASN A 55 7.49 -1.06 4.27
CA ASN A 55 7.66 -0.43 5.58
C ASN A 55 6.47 0.47 5.90
N CYS A 56 5.42 -0.13 6.48
CA CYS A 56 4.19 0.55 6.80
C CYS A 56 4.18 1.01 8.27
N ARG A 57 3.77 2.27 8.51
CA ARG A 57 3.59 2.81 9.85
C ARG A 57 2.25 3.52 9.97
N TRP A 58 1.41 3.09 10.90
CA TRP A 58 0.14 3.73 11.22
C TRP A 58 0.19 4.35 12.62
N VAL A 59 -0.36 5.56 12.74
CA VAL A 59 -0.61 6.23 14.01
C VAL A 59 -2.11 6.37 14.17
N ILE A 60 -2.67 5.75 15.20
CA ILE A 60 -4.10 5.77 15.47
C ILE A 60 -4.33 6.63 16.70
N THR A 61 -5.17 7.65 16.57
CA THR A 61 -5.50 8.60 17.64
C THR A 61 -6.95 8.39 18.08
N ALA A 62 -7.18 8.28 19.39
CA ALA A 62 -8.52 8.29 19.95
C ALA A 62 -9.07 9.73 19.91
N PRO A 63 -10.37 9.93 19.63
CA PRO A 63 -10.95 11.26 19.54
C PRO A 63 -11.01 11.96 20.91
N GLU A 64 -11.06 11.19 22.01
CA GLU A 64 -11.10 11.73 23.38
C GLU A 64 -10.00 11.14 24.28
N PRO A 65 -9.40 11.92 25.21
CA PRO A 65 -8.26 11.47 26.03
C PRO A 65 -8.54 10.27 26.96
N LEU A 66 -9.80 10.08 27.35
CA LEU A 66 -10.22 9.01 28.26
C LEU A 66 -10.58 7.71 27.51
N GLN A 67 -10.63 7.75 26.18
CA GLN A 67 -10.93 6.57 25.36
C GLN A 67 -9.69 5.71 25.12
N ARG A 68 -9.92 4.43 24.78
CA ARG A 68 -8.87 3.46 24.47
C ARG A 68 -9.13 2.85 23.10
N ILE A 69 -8.05 2.61 22.37
CA ILE A 69 -8.10 1.94 21.06
C ILE A 69 -8.01 0.43 21.30
N VAL A 70 -8.91 -0.32 20.67
CA VAL A 70 -8.91 -1.79 20.66
C VAL A 70 -8.68 -2.25 19.22
N LEU A 71 -7.74 -3.15 19.02
CA LEU A 71 -7.44 -3.75 17.72
C LEU A 71 -7.82 -5.22 17.74
N ASN A 72 -8.54 -5.65 16.70
CA ASN A 72 -8.91 -7.05 16.49
C ASN A 72 -8.30 -7.52 15.18
N PHE A 73 -7.51 -8.58 15.23
CA PHE A 73 -6.92 -9.19 14.03
C PHE A 73 -7.91 -10.19 13.42
N ASN A 74 -7.93 -10.23 12.09
CA ASN A 74 -8.64 -11.29 11.38
C ASN A 74 -7.94 -12.63 11.69
N PRO A 75 -8.68 -13.73 12.00
CA PRO A 75 -8.08 -15.05 12.21
C PRO A 75 -7.28 -15.57 11.00
N HIS A 76 -7.59 -15.09 9.79
CA HIS A 76 -6.76 -15.33 8.62
C HIS A 76 -5.61 -14.30 8.58
N PHE A 77 -4.49 -14.66 9.22
CA PHE A 77 -3.30 -13.83 9.32
C PHE A 77 -2.04 -14.67 9.04
N GLU A 78 -1.36 -14.34 7.93
CA GLU A 78 -0.17 -15.06 7.47
C GLU A 78 0.99 -14.08 7.29
N ILE A 79 2.15 -14.45 7.83
CA ILE A 79 3.42 -13.70 7.72
C ILE A 79 4.54 -14.68 7.36
N GLU A 80 5.61 -14.16 6.74
CA GLU A 80 6.80 -14.95 6.44
C GLU A 80 7.39 -15.52 7.74
N LYS A 81 7.70 -16.83 7.74
CA LYS A 81 8.21 -17.56 8.92
C LYS A 81 9.74 -17.44 9.09
N LEU A 82 10.31 -16.36 8.61
CA LEU A 82 11.73 -16.06 8.80
C LEU A 82 11.88 -15.55 10.23
N ASP A 83 12.97 -15.94 10.92
CA ASP A 83 13.28 -15.34 12.21
C ASP A 83 13.17 -13.81 12.06
N CYS A 84 12.38 -13.16 12.92
CA CYS A 84 12.08 -11.72 12.85
C CYS A 84 13.33 -10.81 12.92
N SER A 85 14.52 -11.40 12.92
CA SER A 85 15.87 -10.81 12.86
C SER A 85 16.26 -10.24 11.49
N GLN A 86 15.52 -10.52 10.41
CA GLN A 86 15.93 -10.05 9.07
C GLN A 86 15.89 -8.51 8.88
N ARG A 87 15.48 -7.74 9.89
CA ARG A 87 15.60 -6.26 9.89
C ARG A 87 16.88 -5.72 10.55
N VAL A 88 17.85 -6.54 10.95
CA VAL A 88 19.07 -6.09 11.66
C VAL A 88 20.38 -6.37 10.88
N GLU A 89 20.34 -6.81 9.62
CA GLU A 89 21.59 -7.17 8.92
C GLU A 89 22.22 -6.05 8.05
N THR A 90 21.57 -4.90 7.86
CA THR A 90 22.16 -3.80 7.05
C THR A 90 22.75 -2.63 7.85
N SER A 91 22.75 -2.67 9.18
CA SER A 91 23.33 -1.58 10.01
C SER A 91 24.55 -1.96 10.85
N GLU A 92 24.94 -3.23 10.89
CA GLU A 92 26.06 -3.71 11.72
C GLU A 92 27.23 -4.28 10.89
N SER A 93 27.48 -3.67 9.71
CA SER A 93 28.68 -3.93 8.90
C SER A 93 29.68 -2.76 8.92
N SER A 94 29.51 -1.77 9.80
CA SER A 94 30.45 -0.66 9.95
C SER A 94 30.67 -0.34 11.43
N ARG A 95 31.40 -1.23 12.11
CA ARG A 95 32.32 -0.95 13.21
C ARG A 95 33.20 -2.17 13.46
#